data_AF-A0AA48RB70-F1
#
_entry.id   AF-A0AA48RB70-F1
#
_cell.length_a   1.000
_cell.length_b   1.000
_cell.length_c   1.000
_cell.angle_alpha   90.00
_cell.angle_beta   90.00
_cell.angle_gamma   90.00
#
_symmetry.space_group_name_H-M   'P 1'
#
loop_
_entity.id
_entity.type
_entity.pdbx_description
1 polymer ?
#
loop_
_entity_poly.entity_id
_entity_poly.type
_entity_poly.pdbx_seq_one_letter_code
_entity_poly.pdbx_strand_id
1 'polypeptide(L)'
;MKRTEFGRLIDTIFAAKAGEELSCSDYFERLPRYAELEAAGEDAAARLPDVRHHMHQCPECEEVYLGLLEVVLAEKNPTPPGKNLP
;
A
#
# COMPACT_ATOMS: atom_id res chain seq x y z
N MET A 1 -23.54 -13.68 -6.82
CA MET A 1 -22.45 -12.87 -6.23
C MET A 1 -21.33 -13.81 -5.82
N LYS A 2 -20.10 -13.55 -6.27
CA LYS A 2 -18.93 -14.37 -5.90
C LYS A 2 -18.52 -14.05 -4.45
N ARG A 3 -17.89 -15.01 -3.75
CA ARG A 3 -17.44 -14.83 -2.35
C ARG A 3 -16.54 -13.59 -2.17
N THR A 4 -15.71 -13.29 -3.16
CA THR A 4 -14.82 -12.13 -3.19
C THR A 4 -15.57 -10.80 -3.29
N GLU A 5 -16.63 -10.75 -4.11
CA GLU A 5 -17.47 -9.56 -4.25
C GLU A 5 -18.27 -9.30 -2.97
N PHE A 6 -18.73 -10.36 -2.32
CA PHE A 6 -19.41 -10.26 -1.04
C PHE A 6 -18.48 -9.76 0.08
N GLY A 7 -17.24 -10.26 0.14
CA GLY A 7 -16.24 -9.79 1.10
C GLY A 7 -15.99 -8.29 0.96
N ARG A 8 -15.72 -7.83 -0.27
CA ARG A 8 -15.49 -6.41 -0.57
C ARG A 8 -16.67 -5.53 -0.14
N LEU A 9 -17.91 -5.95 -0.42
CA LEU A 9 -19.10 -5.20 -0.03
C LEU A 9 -19.25 -5.09 1.49
N ILE A 10 -18.99 -6.17 2.21
CA ILE A 10 -19.04 -6.19 3.67
C ILE A 10 -17.98 -5.27 4.27
N ASP A 11 -16.74 -5.31 3.76
CA ASP A 11 -15.66 -4.43 4.20
C ASP A 11 -16.03 -2.95 4.02
N THR A 12 -16.59 -2.58 2.87
CA THR A 12 -17.07 -1.21 2.60
C THR A 12 -18.18 -0.76 3.56
N ILE A 13 -19.11 -1.64 3.94
CA ILE A 13 -20.21 -1.30 4.85
C ILE A 13 -19.69 -1.08 6.29
N PHE A 14 -18.70 -1.86 6.72
CA PHE A 14 -18.15 -1.76 8.07
C PHE A 14 -17.07 -0.68 8.20
N ALA A 15 -16.43 -0.27 7.10
CA ALA A 15 -15.51 0.87 7.07
C ALA A 15 -16.21 2.16 7.57
N ALA A 16 -17.45 2.40 7.11
CA ALA A 16 -18.21 3.63 7.40
C ALA A 16 -18.55 3.91 8.89
N LYS A 17 -18.17 3.06 9.85
CA LYS A 17 -18.54 3.23 11.28
C LYS A 17 -17.45 3.01 12.32
N ALA A 18 -16.17 2.92 11.98
CA ALA A 18 -15.15 2.64 13.00
C ALA A 18 -13.94 3.59 12.94
N GLY A 19 -14.13 4.85 13.36
CA GLY A 19 -13.05 5.76 13.78
C GLY A 19 -12.14 6.23 12.64
N GLU A 20 -12.24 7.51 12.29
CA GLU A 20 -11.42 8.24 11.30
C GLU A 20 -10.66 7.33 10.32
N GLU A 21 -11.39 6.86 9.29
CA GLU A 21 -10.75 6.30 8.11
C GLU A 21 -9.65 7.26 7.66
N LEU A 22 -8.42 6.73 7.53
CA LEU A 22 -7.30 7.51 7.01
C LEU A 22 -7.71 8.09 5.67
N SER A 23 -7.72 9.42 5.54
CA SER A 23 -8.05 10.06 4.28
C SER A 23 -6.96 9.74 3.24
N CYS A 24 -7.27 9.81 1.94
CA CYS A 24 -6.24 9.64 0.91
C CYS A 24 -5.07 10.62 1.11
N SER A 25 -5.32 11.85 1.56
CA SER A 25 -4.27 12.83 1.87
C SER A 25 -3.37 12.38 3.02
N ASP A 26 -3.94 11.97 4.15
CA ASP A 26 -3.15 11.53 5.32
C ASP A 26 -2.42 10.21 5.03
N TYR A 27 -2.99 9.38 4.16
CA TYR A 27 -2.35 8.18 3.63
C TYR A 27 -1.06 8.52 2.90
N PHE A 28 -1.06 9.52 2.01
CA PHE A 28 0.14 9.91 1.27
C PHE A 28 1.25 10.47 2.16
N GLU A 29 0.94 11.06 3.32
CA GLU A 29 1.94 11.49 4.29
C GLU A 29 2.68 10.32 4.95
N ARG A 30 1.98 9.19 5.14
CA ARG A 30 2.51 7.99 5.85
C ARG A 30 3.06 6.94 4.89
N LEU A 31 2.62 6.95 3.64
CA LEU A 31 2.95 5.97 2.62
C LEU A 31 4.47 5.78 2.40
N PRO A 32 5.31 6.84 2.33
CA PRO A 32 6.76 6.67 2.17
C PRO A 32 7.37 5.79 3.27
N ARG A 33 6.98 6.02 4.52
CA ARG A 33 7.46 5.22 5.65
C ARG A 33 6.99 3.77 5.56
N TYR A 34 5.76 3.54 5.12
CA TYR A 34 5.25 2.19 4.90
C TYR A 34 6.09 1.44 3.86
N ALA A 35 6.36 2.06 2.71
CA ALA A 35 7.17 1.47 1.65
C ALA A 35 8.62 1.18 2.08
N GLU A 36 9.22 2.05 2.89
CA GLU A 36 10.56 1.83 3.46
C GLU A 36 10.62 0.60 4.38
N LEU A 37 9.61 0.42 5.24
CA LEU A 37 9.50 -0.72 6.16
C LEU A 37 9.35 -2.03 5.37
N GLU A 38 8.46 -2.07 4.38
CA GLU A 38 8.29 -3.23 3.49
C GLU A 38 9.59 -3.56 2.76
N ALA A 39 10.26 -2.54 2.20
CA ALA A 39 11.53 -2.73 1.49
C ALA A 39 12.70 -3.14 2.41
N ALA A 40 12.58 -2.90 3.71
CA ALA A 40 13.51 -3.39 4.72
C ALA A 40 13.18 -4.83 5.22
N GLY A 41 12.08 -5.42 4.75
CA GLY A 41 11.59 -6.72 5.21
C GLY A 41 10.94 -6.67 6.60
N GLU A 42 10.56 -5.49 7.08
CA GLU A 42 9.81 -5.32 8.33
C GLU A 42 8.30 -5.49 8.10
N ASP A 43 7.57 -5.87 9.14
CA ASP A 43 6.10 -5.97 9.11
C ASP A 43 5.47 -4.57 9.13
N ALA A 44 5.43 -3.90 7.98
CA ALA A 44 4.85 -2.56 7.85
C ALA A 44 3.36 -2.54 8.21
N ALA A 45 2.64 -3.62 7.92
CA ALA A 45 1.22 -3.74 8.24
C ALA A 45 0.94 -3.74 9.75
N ALA A 46 1.80 -4.36 10.56
CA ALA A 46 1.70 -4.30 12.01
C ALA A 46 2.08 -2.92 12.58
N ARG A 47 2.99 -2.20 11.91
CA ARG A 47 3.47 -0.87 12.32
C ARG A 47 2.52 0.26 11.95
N LEU A 48 1.88 0.14 10.78
CA LEU A 48 1.01 1.13 10.16
C LEU A 48 -0.27 0.45 9.62
N PRO A 49 -1.11 -0.10 10.52
CA PRO A 49 -2.28 -0.89 10.14
C PRO A 49 -3.36 -0.06 9.43
N ASP A 50 -3.42 1.24 9.71
CA ASP A 50 -4.28 2.22 9.06
C ASP A 50 -3.92 2.42 7.57
N VAL A 51 -2.63 2.49 7.25
CA VAL A 51 -2.13 2.58 5.87
C VAL A 51 -2.48 1.30 5.09
N ARG A 52 -2.23 0.13 5.69
CA ARG A 52 -2.63 -1.18 5.14
C ARG A 52 -4.15 -1.22 4.89
N HIS A 53 -4.94 -0.79 5.87
CA HIS A 53 -6.40 -0.79 5.78
C HIS A 53 -6.90 0.11 4.66
N HIS A 54 -6.35 1.32 4.51
CA HIS A 54 -6.73 2.24 3.44
C HIS A 54 -6.52 1.64 2.04
N MET A 55 -5.38 0.97 1.81
CA MET A 55 -5.11 0.29 0.53
C MET A 55 -6.14 -0.81 0.22
N HIS A 56 -6.63 -1.54 1.22
CA HIS A 56 -7.70 -2.54 1.02
C HIS A 56 -9.04 -1.92 0.62
N GLN A 57 -9.28 -0.64 0.98
CA GLN A 57 -10.53 0.06 0.67
C GLN A 57 -10.44 0.91 -0.61
N CYS A 58 -9.26 1.44 -0.97
CA CYS A 58 -9.03 2.29 -2.13
C CYS A 58 -7.94 1.70 -3.05
N PRO A 59 -8.33 0.96 -4.12
CA PRO A 59 -7.39 0.34 -5.05
C PRO A 59 -6.44 1.33 -5.74
N GLU A 60 -6.89 2.56 -5.99
CA GLU A 60 -6.06 3.60 -6.60
C GLU A 60 -4.87 3.96 -5.69
N CYS A 61 -5.07 3.92 -4.36
CA CYS A 61 -4.00 4.16 -3.40
C CYS A 61 -3.06 2.95 -3.25
N GLU A 62 -3.57 1.73 -3.44
CA GLU A 62 -2.74 0.51 -3.53
C GLU A 62 -1.81 0.56 -4.76
N GLU A 63 -2.31 1.03 -5.92
CA GLU A 63 -1.48 1.20 -7.13
C GLU A 63 -0.31 2.16 -6.88
N VAL A 64 -0.56 3.28 -6.19
CA VAL A 64 0.50 4.25 -5.83
C VAL A 64 1.53 3.61 -4.88
N TYR A 65 1.07 2.81 -3.91
CA TYR A 65 1.98 2.08 -3.03
C TYR A 65 2.89 1.12 -3.80
N LEU A 66 2.34 0.33 -4.72
CA LEU A 66 3.11 -0.65 -5.49
C LEU A 66 4.19 0.05 -6.34
N GLY A 67 3.83 1.17 -7.00
CA GLY A 67 4.79 1.96 -7.77
C GLY A 67 5.88 2.59 -6.90
N LEU A 68 5.54 3.11 -5.72
CA LEU A 68 6.53 3.64 -4.79
C LEU A 68 7.46 2.55 -4.25
N LEU A 69 6.92 1.37 -3.90
CA LEU A 69 7.71 0.25 -3.41
C LEU A 69 8.72 -0.22 -4.46
N GLU A 70 8.32 -0.27 -5.73
CA GLU A 70 9.23 -0.60 -6.84
C GLU A 70 10.42 0.38 -6.89
N VAL A 71 10.17 1.68 -6.79
CA VAL A 71 11.21 2.72 -6.76
C VAL A 71 12.14 2.52 -5.56
N VAL A 72 11.59 2.35 -4.35
CA VAL A 72 12.39 2.18 -3.13
C VAL A 72 13.25 0.91 -3.19
N LEU A 73 12.74 -0.19 -3.74
CA LEU A 73 13.50 -1.43 -3.94
C LEU A 73 14.62 -1.23 -4.96
N ALA A 74 14.36 -0.51 -6.06
CA ALA A 74 15.36 -0.20 -7.07
C ALA A 74 16.48 0.70 -6.54
N GLU A 75 16.18 1.63 -5.63
CA GLU A 75 17.20 2.45 -4.96
C GLU A 75 18.09 1.64 -4.02
N LYS A 76 17.52 0.67 -3.29
CA LYS A 76 18.27 -0.21 -2.38
C LYS A 76 19.16 -1.21 -3.10
N ASN A 77 18.75 -1.64 -4.30
CA ASN A 77 19.55 -2.46 -5.21
C ASN A 77 19.76 -1.71 -6.53
N PRO A 78 20.71 -0.75 -6.58
CA PRO A 78 20.97 -0.05 -7.82
C PRO A 78 21.42 -1.08 -8.86
N THR A 79 20.55 -1.36 -9.82
CA THR A 79 20.95 -2.11 -11.01
C THR A 79 22.03 -1.26 -11.67
N PRO A 80 23.24 -1.79 -11.93
CA PRO A 80 24.27 -0.98 -12.58
C PRO A 80 23.75 -0.52 -13.95
N PRO A 81 23.96 0.77 -14.33
CA PRO A 81 23.58 1.24 -15.65
C PRO A 81 24.41 0.50 -16.69
N GLY A 82 23.81 -0.47 -17.39
CA GLY A 82 24.48 -1.20 -18.47
C GLY A 82 24.13 -2.67 -18.56
N LYS A 83 22.89 -2.99 -18.91
CA LYS A 83 22.62 -4.13 -19.79
C LYS A 83 21.63 -3.67 -20.85
N ASN A 84 22.17 -3.32 -22.01
CA ASN A 84 21.41 -3.15 -23.23
C ASN A 84 20.56 -4.42 -23.45
N LEU A 85 19.25 -4.24 -23.52
CA LEU A 85 18.32 -5.25 -24.01
C LEU A 85 18.57 -5.41 -25.52
N PRO A 86 18.65 -6.64 -26.06
CA PRO A 86 18.78 -6.86 -27.50
C PRO A 86 17.57 -6.35 -28.28
#